data_AF-A0A932AU14-F1
#
_entry.id   AF-A0A932AU14-F1
#
_cell.length_a   1.000
_cell.length_b   1.000
_cell.length_c   1.000
_cell.angle_alpha   90.00
_cell.angle_beta   90.00
_cell.angle_gamma   90.00
#
_symmetry.space_group_name_H-M   'P 1'
#
loop_
_entity.id
_entity.type
_entity.pdbx_description
1 polymer ?
#
loop_
_entity_poly.entity_id
_entity_poly.type
_entity_poly.pdbx_seq_one_letter_code
_entity_poly.pdbx_strand_id
1 'polypeptide(L)'
;MRFIQTTHRAIRVATVAVVLALASPAAYAQQPSATAIATAKEIVAVTGATASFNPLISGVVEQAKLLFLQQNPGLAKDLSEITAKLRTDLAPRFQELVNDVAKNYATSFTEQELKDILAFYKSPSGAKLIANQPKVVDASLKFAQTWANTLSEEVIAKMRDELKKKGHAL
;
A
#
# COMPACT_ATOMS: atom_id res chain seq x y z
N MET A 1 16.38 29.29 -80.78
CA MET A 1 15.36 28.29 -81.16
C MET A 1 14.25 28.39 -80.14
N ARG A 2 13.08 28.99 -80.43
CA ARG A 2 11.93 28.45 -81.21
C ARG A 2 11.45 27.11 -80.65
N PHE A 3 10.17 26.81 -80.46
CA PHE A 3 8.89 27.51 -80.33
C PHE A 3 7.95 26.34 -79.94
N ILE A 4 7.15 26.51 -78.89
CA ILE A 4 5.78 26.01 -78.66
C ILE A 4 5.29 24.73 -79.42
N GLN A 5 4.72 23.75 -78.70
CA GLN A 5 3.29 23.33 -78.77
C GLN A 5 2.99 21.86 -78.38
N THR A 6 2.19 21.73 -77.30
CA THR A 6 0.93 20.93 -77.13
C THR A 6 1.00 19.38 -77.19
N THR A 7 0.26 18.57 -76.41
CA THR A 7 -1.08 18.69 -75.83
C THR A 7 -1.24 17.80 -74.57
N HIS A 8 -2.29 18.12 -73.81
CA HIS A 8 -2.76 17.60 -72.53
C HIS A 8 -3.03 16.10 -72.42
N ARG A 9 -3.00 15.59 -71.17
CA ARG A 9 -4.16 14.90 -70.57
C ARG A 9 -4.09 14.81 -69.03
N ALA A 10 -5.04 15.50 -68.42
CA ALA A 10 -5.84 15.14 -67.23
C ALA A 10 -5.16 14.71 -65.92
N ILE A 11 -5.09 15.68 -65.01
CA ILE A 11 -5.76 15.72 -63.68
C ILE A 11 -6.01 14.36 -63.01
N ARG A 12 -5.40 14.15 -61.84
CA ARG A 12 -6.13 13.83 -60.60
C ARG A 12 -5.35 14.26 -59.37
N VAL A 13 -6.11 14.81 -58.43
CA VAL A 13 -5.79 15.69 -57.32
C VAL A 13 -5.58 14.91 -56.03
N ALA A 14 -4.95 15.59 -55.06
CA ALA A 14 -5.06 15.42 -53.61
C ALA A 14 -3.94 14.64 -52.91
N THR A 15 -2.87 15.40 -52.63
CA THR A 15 -1.97 15.21 -51.49
C THR A 15 -2.78 15.31 -50.19
N VAL A 16 -2.82 14.24 -49.38
CA VAL A 16 -3.11 14.33 -47.94
C VAL A 16 -1.98 13.61 -47.22
N ALA A 17 -1.04 14.40 -46.71
CA ALA A 17 -0.04 13.94 -45.76
C ALA A 17 -0.74 13.71 -44.42
N VAL A 18 -1.04 12.45 -44.10
CA VAL A 18 -1.45 12.06 -42.74
C VAL A 18 -0.18 12.02 -41.89
N VAL A 19 0.12 13.14 -41.24
CA VAL A 19 1.01 13.14 -40.08
C VAL A 19 0.21 12.56 -38.93
N LEU A 20 0.35 11.24 -38.71
CA LEU A 20 -0.04 10.58 -37.47
C LEU A 20 0.92 11.06 -36.38
N ALA A 21 0.63 12.23 -35.82
CA ALA A 21 1.12 12.60 -34.52
C ALA A 21 0.51 11.63 -33.51
N LEU A 22 1.28 10.62 -33.12
CA LEU A 22 1.04 9.83 -31.91
C LEU A 22 1.23 10.75 -30.69
N ALA A 23 0.27 11.65 -30.49
CA ALA A 23 0.01 12.22 -29.18
C ALA A 23 -0.75 11.15 -28.40
N SER A 24 -0.02 10.14 -27.88
CA SER A 24 -0.47 9.50 -26.65
C SER A 24 -0.69 10.64 -25.66
N PRO A 25 -1.90 10.85 -25.10
CA PRO A 25 -1.95 11.67 -23.91
C PRO A 25 -1.03 10.95 -22.94
N ALA A 26 0.11 11.58 -22.61
CA ALA A 26 0.71 11.34 -21.33
C ALA A 26 -0.48 11.44 -20.36
N ALA A 27 -0.85 10.33 -19.75
CA ALA A 27 -1.85 10.32 -18.72
C ALA A 27 -1.27 11.19 -17.61
N TYR A 28 -1.48 12.50 -17.71
CA TYR A 28 -1.42 13.40 -16.59
C TYR A 28 -2.37 12.76 -15.61
N ALA A 29 -1.82 12.10 -14.59
CA ALA A 29 -2.62 11.55 -13.51
C ALA A 29 -3.46 12.73 -13.00
N GLN A 30 -4.73 12.76 -13.40
CA GLN A 30 -5.64 13.80 -12.98
C GLN A 30 -5.64 13.74 -11.46
N GLN A 31 -5.33 14.88 -10.83
CA GLN A 31 -5.33 14.94 -9.39
C GLN A 31 -6.71 14.48 -8.89
N PRO A 32 -6.78 13.58 -7.89
CA PRO A 32 -8.06 13.01 -7.48
C PRO A 32 -9.08 14.09 -7.10
N SER A 33 -10.35 13.85 -7.41
CA SER A 33 -11.43 14.77 -7.05
C SER A 33 -11.53 14.92 -5.52
N ALA A 34 -12.09 16.05 -5.05
CA ALA A 34 -12.35 16.24 -3.63
C ALA A 34 -13.26 15.13 -3.05
N THR A 35 -14.22 14.66 -3.85
CA THR A 35 -15.12 13.56 -3.50
C THR A 35 -14.38 12.23 -3.36
N ALA A 36 -13.46 11.93 -4.28
CA ALA A 36 -12.61 10.74 -4.20
C ALA A 36 -11.74 10.77 -2.94
N ILE A 37 -11.12 11.91 -2.62
CA ILE A 37 -10.34 12.07 -1.39
C ILE A 37 -11.19 11.90 -0.13
N ALA A 38 -12.40 12.49 -0.09
CA ALA A 38 -13.31 12.33 1.04
C ALA A 38 -13.73 10.87 1.24
N THR A 39 -14.11 10.19 0.15
CA THR A 39 -14.49 8.76 0.18
C THR A 39 -13.32 7.90 0.64
N ALA A 40 -12.11 8.17 0.14
CA ALA A 40 -10.90 7.47 0.56
C ALA A 40 -10.57 7.68 2.05
N LYS A 41 -10.78 8.88 2.60
CA LYS A 41 -10.62 9.12 4.04
C LYS A 41 -11.59 8.27 4.87
N GLU A 42 -12.84 8.14 4.41
CA GLU A 42 -13.80 7.26 5.06
C GLU A 42 -13.37 5.80 4.98
N ILE A 43 -12.87 5.33 3.83
CA ILE A 43 -12.32 3.97 3.68
C ILE A 43 -11.18 3.74 4.68
N VAL A 44 -10.22 4.66 4.77
CA VAL A 44 -9.11 4.57 5.73
C VAL A 44 -9.62 4.47 7.17
N ALA A 45 -10.64 5.27 7.52
CA ALA A 45 -11.24 5.25 8.85
C ALA A 45 -11.97 3.93 9.15
N VAL A 46 -12.82 3.42 8.25
CA VAL A 46 -13.62 2.21 8.52
C VAL A 46 -12.79 0.93 8.49
N THR A 47 -11.75 0.89 7.66
CA THR A 47 -10.86 -0.28 7.55
C THR A 47 -9.76 -0.29 8.62
N GLY A 48 -9.49 0.86 9.25
CA GLY A 48 -8.34 1.00 10.15
C GLY A 48 -7.00 0.93 9.42
N ALA A 49 -6.93 1.33 8.15
CA ALA A 49 -5.73 1.19 7.31
C ALA A 49 -4.48 1.89 7.89
N THR A 50 -4.66 2.82 8.81
CA THR A 50 -3.55 3.52 9.50
C THR A 50 -3.21 2.96 10.88
N ALA A 51 -3.92 1.94 11.38
CA ALA A 51 -3.76 1.44 12.74
C ALA A 51 -2.33 0.99 13.07
N SER A 52 -1.65 0.34 12.11
CA SER A 52 -0.24 -0.09 12.25
C SER A 52 0.73 1.08 12.44
N PHE A 53 0.34 2.29 12.07
CA PHE A 53 1.14 3.50 12.22
C PHE A 53 0.89 4.25 13.53
N ASN A 54 -0.12 3.88 14.32
CA ASN A 54 -0.42 4.53 15.59
C ASN A 54 0.82 4.70 16.50
N PRO A 55 1.77 3.73 16.57
CA PRO A 55 2.97 3.89 17.40
C PRO A 55 4.00 4.89 16.86
N LEU A 56 3.91 5.36 15.60
CA LEU A 56 4.96 6.14 14.95
C LEU A 56 5.38 7.37 15.76
N ILE A 57 4.44 8.22 16.16
CA ILE A 57 4.73 9.45 16.91
C ILE A 57 5.42 9.09 18.23
N SER A 58 4.90 8.09 18.94
CA SER A 58 5.48 7.64 20.21
C SER A 58 6.90 7.08 20.05
N GLY A 59 7.15 6.38 18.94
CA GLY A 59 8.47 5.84 18.58
C GLY A 59 9.47 6.93 18.26
N VAL A 60 9.10 7.92 17.44
CA VAL A 60 9.96 9.08 17.13
C VAL A 60 10.34 9.84 18.40
N VAL A 61 9.35 10.09 19.28
CA VAL A 61 9.59 10.77 20.55
C VAL A 61 10.51 9.95 21.48
N GLU A 62 10.33 8.63 21.55
CA GLU A 62 11.19 7.78 22.38
C GLU A 62 12.62 7.70 21.84
N GLN A 63 12.79 7.59 20.52
CA GLN A 63 14.12 7.63 19.89
C GLN A 63 14.84 8.94 20.19
N ALA A 64 14.13 10.08 20.13
CA ALA A 64 14.71 11.36 20.53
C ALA A 64 15.14 11.37 21.99
N LYS A 65 14.33 10.84 22.92
CA LYS A 65 14.69 10.72 24.34
C LYS A 65 15.95 9.90 24.56
N LEU A 66 16.12 8.79 23.84
CA LEU A 66 17.32 7.96 23.95
C LEU A 66 18.60 8.72 23.59
N LEU A 67 18.56 9.64 22.62
CA LEU A 67 19.70 10.48 22.27
C LEU A 67 20.14 11.38 23.43
N PHE A 68 19.19 11.97 24.17
CA PHE A 68 19.51 12.80 25.33
C PHE A 68 19.97 11.98 26.54
N LEU A 69 19.38 10.80 26.75
CA LEU A 69 19.79 9.89 27.83
C LEU A 69 21.22 9.35 27.65
N GLN A 70 21.64 9.11 26.41
CA GLN A 70 23.02 8.72 26.11
C GLN A 70 24.03 9.79 26.53
N GLN A 71 23.66 11.08 26.41
CA GLN A 71 24.52 12.20 26.77
C GLN A 71 24.49 12.48 28.28
N ASN A 72 23.31 12.35 28.90
CA ASN A 72 23.13 12.57 30.33
C ASN A 72 22.00 11.69 30.89
N PRO A 73 22.33 10.55 31.52
CA PRO A 73 21.34 9.67 32.15
C PRO A 73 20.53 10.33 33.28
N GLY A 74 21.06 11.40 33.89
CA GLY A 74 20.39 12.15 34.95
C GLY A 74 19.11 12.87 34.49
N LEU A 75 18.91 13.02 33.18
CA LEU A 75 17.72 13.66 32.60
C LEU A 75 16.49 12.74 32.55
N ALA A 76 16.57 11.49 33.02
CA ALA A 76 15.51 10.49 32.82
C ALA A 76 14.12 10.91 33.33
N LYS A 77 14.06 11.60 34.47
CA LYS A 77 12.80 12.09 35.03
C LYS A 77 12.18 13.16 34.14
N ASP A 78 12.95 14.22 33.87
CA ASP A 78 12.49 15.37 33.07
C ASP A 78 12.13 14.96 31.65
N LEU A 79 12.93 14.09 31.02
CA LEU A 79 12.65 13.57 29.68
C LEU A 79 11.38 12.70 29.66
N SER A 80 11.02 12.03 30.75
CA SER A 80 9.77 11.26 30.80
C SER A 80 8.55 12.19 30.78
N GLU A 81 8.59 13.30 31.52
CA GLU A 81 7.54 14.32 31.50
C GLU A 81 7.48 15.03 30.13
N ILE A 82 8.64 15.42 29.58
CA ILE A 82 8.75 16.07 28.26
C ILE A 82 8.22 15.15 27.16
N THR A 83 8.60 13.87 27.14
CA THR A 83 8.11 12.93 26.12
C THR A 83 6.61 12.68 26.21
N ALA A 84 6.02 12.61 27.41
CA ALA A 84 4.58 12.50 27.58
C ALA A 84 3.85 13.72 26.98
N LYS A 85 4.37 14.93 27.25
CA LYS A 85 3.85 16.17 26.67
C LYS A 85 3.98 16.18 25.14
N LEU A 86 5.16 15.87 24.60
CA LEU A 86 5.40 15.85 23.16
C LEU A 86 4.53 14.84 22.41
N ARG A 87 4.30 13.65 22.98
CA ARG A 87 3.36 12.68 22.39
C ARG A 87 1.96 13.26 22.25
N THR A 88 1.50 14.00 23.26
CA THR A 88 0.19 14.65 23.26
C THR A 88 0.14 15.80 22.26
N ASP A 89 1.13 16.71 22.32
CA ASP A 89 1.20 17.89 21.44
C ASP A 89 1.31 17.51 19.96
N LEU A 90 2.02 16.43 19.65
CA LEU A 90 2.25 15.96 18.28
C LEU A 90 1.18 14.99 17.79
N ALA A 91 0.31 14.44 18.65
CA ALA A 91 -0.74 13.51 18.25
C ALA A 91 -1.60 14.01 17.06
N PRO A 92 -1.99 15.30 16.97
CA PRO A 92 -2.75 15.81 15.83
C PRO A 92 -2.03 15.67 14.47
N ARG A 93 -0.69 15.64 14.46
CA ARG A 93 0.10 15.46 13.23
C ARG A 93 -0.12 14.10 12.57
N PHE A 94 -0.70 13.13 13.28
CA PHE A 94 -1.09 11.86 12.67
C PHE A 94 -2.08 12.04 11.51
N GLN A 95 -2.83 13.16 11.50
CA GLN A 95 -3.70 13.51 10.36
C GLN A 95 -2.93 13.75 9.06
N GLU A 96 -1.66 14.18 9.11
CA GLU A 96 -0.81 14.30 7.92
C GLU A 96 -0.68 12.93 7.23
N LEU A 97 -0.48 11.86 8.01
CA LEU A 97 -0.37 10.50 7.51
C LEU A 97 -1.72 9.99 6.98
N VAL A 98 -2.82 10.22 7.71
CA VAL A 98 -4.17 9.83 7.26
C VAL A 98 -4.49 10.48 5.91
N ASN A 99 -4.16 11.76 5.74
CA ASN A 99 -4.37 12.50 4.49
C ASN A 99 -3.55 11.91 3.34
N ASP A 100 -2.29 11.56 3.58
CA ASP A 100 -1.43 10.98 2.55
C ASP A 100 -1.90 9.57 2.13
N VAL A 101 -2.27 8.73 3.08
CA VAL A 101 -2.83 7.39 2.80
C VAL A 101 -4.14 7.50 2.02
N ALA A 102 -5.03 8.42 2.39
CA ALA A 102 -6.27 8.65 1.64
C ALA A 102 -6.00 9.14 0.22
N LYS A 103 -4.99 9.99 0.01
CA LYS A 103 -4.57 10.44 -1.32
C LYS A 103 -4.06 9.27 -2.17
N ASN A 104 -3.32 8.34 -1.58
CA ASN A 104 -2.86 7.13 -2.27
C ASN A 104 -4.05 6.29 -2.75
N TYR A 105 -5.05 6.02 -1.88
CA TYR A 105 -6.30 5.39 -2.31
C TYR A 105 -6.99 6.14 -3.45
N ALA A 106 -7.14 7.46 -3.34
CA ALA A 106 -7.82 8.26 -4.34
C ALA A 106 -7.08 8.35 -5.69
N THR A 107 -5.78 8.06 -5.70
CA THR A 107 -4.97 8.00 -6.92
C THR A 107 -4.96 6.60 -7.52
N SER A 108 -5.14 5.56 -6.70
CA SER A 108 -5.11 4.16 -7.13
C SER A 108 -6.46 3.63 -7.65
N PHE A 109 -7.56 4.24 -7.23
CA PHE A 109 -8.92 3.79 -7.56
C PHE A 109 -9.71 4.93 -8.20
N THR A 110 -10.62 4.56 -9.09
CA THR A 110 -11.63 5.50 -9.58
C THR A 110 -12.60 5.88 -8.44
N GLU A 111 -13.28 7.03 -8.59
CA GLU A 111 -14.25 7.47 -7.59
C GLU A 111 -15.39 6.46 -7.38
N GLN A 112 -15.81 5.76 -8.43
CA GLN A 112 -16.86 4.74 -8.32
C GLN A 112 -16.37 3.52 -7.53
N GLU A 113 -15.16 3.03 -7.80
CA GLU A 113 -14.58 1.92 -7.05
C GLU A 113 -14.41 2.26 -5.56
N LEU A 114 -13.98 3.49 -5.24
CA LEU A 114 -13.91 3.94 -3.85
C LEU A 114 -15.29 3.90 -3.16
N LYS A 115 -16.36 4.32 -3.85
CA LYS A 115 -17.73 4.26 -3.32
C LYS A 115 -18.16 2.81 -3.09
N ASP A 116 -17.88 1.93 -4.03
CA ASP A 116 -18.24 0.51 -3.94
C ASP A 116 -17.49 -0.19 -2.79
N ILE A 117 -16.18 0.09 -2.65
CA ILE A 117 -15.34 -0.39 -1.54
C ILE A 117 -15.89 0.12 -0.20
N LEU A 118 -16.21 1.41 -0.11
CA LEU A 118 -16.77 2.00 1.10
C LEU A 118 -18.12 1.37 1.47
N ALA A 119 -19.00 1.18 0.48
CA ALA A 119 -20.30 0.54 0.66
C ALA A 119 -20.15 -0.90 1.18
N PHE A 120 -19.20 -1.67 0.63
CA PHE A 120 -18.90 -3.01 1.11
C PHE A 120 -18.46 -3.00 2.58
N TYR A 121 -17.46 -2.19 2.94
CA TYR A 121 -16.95 -2.16 4.32
C TYR A 121 -17.95 -1.62 5.34
N LYS A 122 -18.91 -0.78 4.92
CA LYS A 122 -20.03 -0.33 5.76
C LYS A 122 -21.18 -1.35 5.87
N SER A 123 -21.22 -2.37 5.02
CA SER A 123 -22.23 -3.44 5.12
C SER A 123 -22.04 -4.29 6.38
N PRO A 124 -23.08 -4.99 6.88
CA PRO A 124 -22.95 -5.89 8.04
C PRO A 124 -21.85 -6.95 7.85
N SER A 125 -21.72 -7.50 6.64
CA SER A 125 -20.70 -8.49 6.32
C SER A 125 -19.30 -7.88 6.26
N GLY A 126 -19.14 -6.68 5.68
CA GLY A 126 -17.85 -5.99 5.61
C GLY A 126 -17.35 -5.57 6.99
N ALA A 127 -18.22 -5.02 7.84
CA ALA A 127 -17.89 -4.71 9.22
C ALA A 127 -17.53 -5.97 10.02
N LYS A 128 -18.27 -7.07 9.84
CA LYS A 128 -17.97 -8.36 10.48
C LYS A 128 -16.64 -8.95 9.99
N LEU A 129 -16.30 -8.74 8.72
CA LEU A 129 -15.02 -9.15 8.15
C LEU A 129 -13.87 -8.39 8.83
N ILE A 130 -13.92 -7.06 8.88
CA ILE A 130 -12.90 -6.23 9.56
C ILE A 130 -12.69 -6.70 11.01
N ALA A 131 -13.79 -6.92 11.75
CA ALA A 131 -13.72 -7.30 13.16
C ALA A 131 -13.18 -8.73 13.42
N ASN A 132 -13.37 -9.66 12.47
CA ASN A 132 -12.98 -11.07 12.67
C ASN A 132 -11.74 -11.49 11.89
N GLN A 133 -11.31 -10.73 10.88
CA GLN A 133 -10.15 -11.08 10.07
C GLN A 133 -8.89 -11.34 10.91
N PRO A 134 -8.53 -10.52 11.93
CA PRO A 134 -7.38 -10.82 12.78
C PRO A 134 -7.49 -12.18 13.49
N LYS A 135 -8.67 -12.51 14.01
CA LYS A 135 -8.92 -13.79 14.70
C LYS A 135 -8.79 -14.99 13.76
N VAL A 136 -9.27 -14.84 12.52
CA VAL A 136 -9.15 -15.89 11.49
C VAL A 136 -7.68 -16.09 11.12
N VAL A 137 -6.92 -15.01 10.96
CA VAL A 137 -5.47 -15.07 10.68
C VAL A 137 -4.73 -15.73 11.85
N ASP A 138 -4.99 -15.31 13.10
CA ASP A 138 -4.35 -15.88 14.29
C ASP A 138 -4.62 -17.39 14.43
N ALA A 139 -5.87 -17.81 14.23
CA ALA A 139 -6.25 -19.22 14.26
C ALA A 139 -5.55 -20.01 13.15
N SER A 140 -5.44 -19.44 11.95
CA SER A 140 -4.77 -20.05 10.81
C SER A 140 -3.27 -20.22 11.05
N LEU A 141 -2.61 -19.21 11.64
CA LEU A 141 -1.18 -19.27 11.99
C LEU A 141 -0.91 -20.34 13.06
N LYS A 142 -1.76 -20.43 14.09
CA LYS A 142 -1.66 -21.49 15.12
C LYS A 142 -1.79 -22.89 14.52
N PHE A 143 -2.73 -23.07 13.59
CA PHE A 143 -2.86 -24.33 12.86
C PHE A 143 -1.61 -24.63 12.02
N ALA A 144 -1.13 -23.65 11.25
CA ALA A 144 0.05 -23.81 10.40
C ALA A 144 1.28 -24.25 11.21
N GLN A 145 1.50 -23.67 12.40
CA GLN A 145 2.58 -24.08 13.29
C GLN A 145 2.47 -25.55 13.72
N THR A 146 1.27 -25.99 14.09
CA THR A 146 1.01 -27.38 14.52
C THR A 146 1.22 -28.36 13.37
N TRP A 147 0.71 -27.99 12.19
CA TRP A 147 0.87 -28.77 10.97
C TRP A 147 2.35 -28.88 10.56
N ALA A 148 3.11 -27.79 10.62
CA ALA A 148 4.54 -27.78 10.30
C ALA A 148 5.36 -28.69 11.22
N ASN A 149 5.06 -28.71 12.53
CA ASN A 149 5.72 -29.62 13.47
C ASN A 149 5.47 -31.08 13.10
N THR A 150 4.20 -31.43 12.81
CA THR A 150 3.81 -32.79 12.43
C THR A 150 4.50 -33.22 11.13
N LEU A 151 4.53 -32.32 10.13
CA LEU A 151 5.22 -32.58 8.87
C LEU A 151 6.73 -32.78 9.09
N SER A 152 7.36 -32.00 9.98
CA SER A 152 8.79 -32.15 10.29
C SER A 152 9.10 -33.54 10.85
N GLU A 153 8.26 -34.07 11.73
CA GLU A 153 8.42 -35.43 12.28
C GLU A 153 8.35 -36.49 11.17
N GLU A 154 7.37 -36.38 10.27
CA GLU A 154 7.22 -37.28 9.13
C GLU A 154 8.44 -37.20 8.19
N VAL A 155 8.90 -35.99 7.87
CA VAL A 155 10.06 -35.77 7.01
C VAL A 155 11.32 -36.38 7.63
N ILE A 156 11.56 -36.16 8.93
CA ILE A 156 12.71 -36.75 9.63
C ILE A 156 12.66 -38.28 9.59
N ALA A 157 11.48 -38.87 9.82
CA ALA A 157 11.30 -40.32 9.76
C ALA A 157 11.64 -40.88 8.37
N LYS A 158 11.08 -40.27 7.30
CA LYS A 158 11.38 -40.68 5.93
C LYS A 158 12.85 -40.50 5.56
N MET A 159 13.47 -39.39 5.98
CA MET A 159 14.89 -39.16 5.74
C MET A 159 15.76 -40.22 6.44
N ARG A 160 15.42 -40.61 7.68
CA ARG A 160 16.13 -41.68 8.39
C ARG A 160 16.03 -43.00 7.61
N ASP A 161 14.86 -43.35 7.11
CA ASP A 161 14.66 -44.58 6.34
C ASP A 161 15.47 -44.58 5.04
N GLU A 162 15.50 -43.45 4.32
CA GLU A 162 16.31 -43.31 3.10
C GLU A 162 17.82 -43.38 3.38
N LEU A 163 18.28 -42.80 4.50
CA LEU A 163 19.68 -42.87 4.91
C LEU A 163 20.09 -44.29 5.32
N LYS A 164 19.20 -45.04 6.00
CA LYS A 164 19.40 -46.46 6.31
C LYS A 164 19.55 -47.30 5.04
N LYS A 165 18.70 -47.09 4.03
CA LYS A 165 18.81 -47.76 2.72
C LYS A 165 20.14 -47.48 2.01
N LYS A 166 20.76 -46.32 2.29
CA LYS A 166 22.07 -45.93 1.77
C LYS A 166 23.25 -46.41 2.62
N GLY A 167 23.01 -47.19 3.67
CA GLY A 167 24.06 -47.77 4.52
C GLY A 167 24.57 -46.85 5.62
N HIS A 168 23.91 -45.73 5.90
CA HIS A 168 24.22 -44.89 7.05
C HIS A 168 23.50 -45.41 8.31
N ALA A 169 24.23 -45.61 9.42
CA ALA A 169 23.64 -46.00 10.70
C ALA A 169 23.06 -44.76 11.41
N LEU A 170 21.73 -44.71 11.56
CA LEU A 170 20.96 -43.63 12.20
C LEU A 170 19.77 -44.18 12.99
#